data_AF-A0A7V3UNZ1-F1
#
_entry.id   AF-A0A7V3UNZ1-F1
#
_cell.length_a   1.000
_cell.length_b   1.000
_cell.length_c   1.000
_cell.angle_alpha   90.00
_cell.angle_beta   90.00
_cell.angle_gamma   90.00
#
_symmetry.space_group_name_H-M   'P 1'
#
loop_
_entity.id
_entity.type
_entity.pdbx_description
1 polymer ?
#
loop_
_entity_poly.entity_id
_entity_poly.type
_entity_poly.pdbx_seq_one_letter_code
_entity_poly.pdbx_strand_id
1 'polypeptide(L)'
;MPLLEKKLDDLGGKLEQACRTLSQLEQKINSALERRPPPPEMLSIRRNLSKERLEALEEEEKSREDTSRPGILHELMANSGHFPTFASLLKINLTSLSWYGSDITNLALWVGAFLQAWFLSLWKRHGRISGVSAFLGNLISPLIYSSSGFIFEGSPFFQRSESLVFWGYSLIIGLLQAIQVKLAGQRTGILNFFEVIVRVALIPVLYVLYGLEKENKNITLSAFQEVFAELLKNPIQAYLVEAFIVLSVLYGLNRVLKTQTQS
;
A
#
# COMPACT_ATOMS: atom_id res chain seq x y z
N MET A 1 9.89 -6.97 36.25
CA MET A 1 10.52 -6.29 35.10
C MET A 1 12.04 -6.48 35.05
N PRO A 2 12.86 -6.14 36.06
CA PRO A 2 14.33 -6.16 35.94
C PRO A 2 14.97 -7.55 35.75
N LEU A 3 14.27 -8.62 36.13
CA LEU A 3 14.74 -9.99 35.93
C LEU A 3 14.66 -10.45 34.46
N LEU A 4 13.74 -9.88 33.68
CA LEU A 4 13.51 -10.24 32.28
C LEU A 4 14.55 -9.58 31.36
N GLU A 5 14.87 -8.30 31.61
CA GLU A 5 15.91 -7.54 30.91
C GLU A 5 17.29 -8.23 31.07
N LYS A 6 17.64 -8.63 32.29
CA LYS A 6 18.91 -9.34 32.55
C LYS A 6 19.02 -10.68 31.79
N LYS A 7 17.91 -11.39 31.58
CA LYS A 7 17.90 -12.62 30.78
C LYS A 7 18.00 -12.36 29.28
N LEU A 8 17.42 -11.25 28.80
CA LEU A 8 17.51 -10.84 27.39
C LEU A 8 18.94 -10.39 27.03
N ASP A 9 19.60 -9.65 27.91
CA ASP A 9 20.99 -9.23 27.71
C ASP A 9 21.97 -10.43 27.69
N ASP A 10 21.79 -11.40 28.60
CA ASP A 10 22.60 -12.64 28.61
C ASP A 10 22.37 -13.49 27.34
N LEU A 11 21.13 -13.54 26.84
CA LEU A 11 20.82 -14.23 25.59
C LEU A 11 21.47 -13.53 24.39
N GLY A 12 21.44 -12.19 24.36
CA GLY A 12 22.08 -11.38 23.33
C GLY A 12 23.59 -11.63 23.26
N GLY A 13 24.26 -11.64 24.41
CA GLY A 13 25.70 -11.91 24.49
C GLY A 13 26.08 -13.31 23.98
N LYS A 14 25.28 -14.34 24.30
CA LYS A 14 25.51 -15.72 23.81
C LYS A 14 25.32 -15.84 22.30
N LEU A 15 24.33 -15.16 21.74
CA LEU A 15 24.08 -15.10 20.29
C LEU A 15 25.24 -14.43 19.54
N GLU A 16 25.73 -13.30 20.06
CA GLU A 16 26.86 -12.60 19.45
C GLU A 16 28.13 -13.46 19.46
N GLN A 17 28.38 -14.18 20.57
CA GLN A 17 29.50 -15.11 20.67
C GLN A 17 29.38 -16.29 19.70
N ALA A 18 28.18 -16.85 19.53
CA ALA A 18 27.93 -17.91 18.57
C ALA A 18 28.20 -17.45 17.12
N CYS A 19 27.73 -16.25 16.75
CA CYS A 19 27.97 -15.66 15.44
C CYS A 19 29.47 -15.44 15.16
N ARG A 20 30.23 -14.92 16.14
CA ARG A 20 31.69 -14.76 16.01
C ARG A 20 32.39 -16.12 15.80
N THR A 21 31.94 -17.15 16.52
CA THR A 21 32.53 -18.49 16.42
C THR A 21 32.27 -19.12 15.04
N LEU A 22 31.05 -18.97 14.52
CA LEU A 22 30.69 -19.45 13.17
C LEU A 22 31.50 -18.73 12.08
N SER A 23 31.63 -17.40 12.16
CA SER A 23 32.41 -16.62 11.21
C SER A 23 33.90 -17.03 11.19
N GLN A 24 34.49 -17.29 12.36
CA GLN A 24 35.86 -17.81 12.46
C GLN A 24 36.00 -19.22 11.88
N LEU A 25 34.98 -20.08 12.07
CA LEU A 25 34.98 -21.45 11.55
C LEU A 25 34.88 -21.45 10.02
N GLU A 26 34.03 -20.60 9.46
CA GLU A 26 33.88 -20.41 8.03
C GLU A 26 35.18 -19.88 7.39
N GLN A 27 35.81 -18.88 8.02
CA GLN A 27 37.10 -18.37 7.58
C GLN A 27 38.20 -19.46 7.61
N LYS A 28 38.22 -20.30 8.66
CA LYS A 28 39.14 -21.45 8.74
C LYS A 28 38.87 -22.47 7.64
N ILE A 29 37.61 -22.84 7.41
CA ILE A 29 37.23 -23.78 6.34
C ILE A 29 37.65 -23.24 4.97
N ASN A 30 37.36 -21.98 4.67
CA ASN A 30 37.72 -21.36 3.40
C ASN A 30 39.24 -21.31 3.22
N SER A 31 40.00 -20.93 4.26
CA SER A 31 41.47 -20.92 4.20
C SER A 31 42.08 -22.33 4.03
N ALA A 32 41.41 -23.38 4.55
CA ALA A 32 41.84 -24.76 4.40
C ALA A 32 41.51 -25.31 3.00
N LEU A 33 40.39 -24.88 2.42
CA LEU A 33 39.98 -25.21 1.05
C LEU A 33 40.90 -24.54 0.01
N GLU A 34 41.34 -23.31 0.24
CA GLU A 34 42.27 -22.60 -0.66
C GLU A 34 43.67 -23.21 -0.71
N ARG A 35 44.10 -23.89 0.36
CA ARG A 35 45.44 -24.53 0.43
C ARG A 35 45.56 -25.85 -0.33
N ARG A 36 44.44 -26.43 -0.76
CA ARG A 36 44.46 -27.65 -1.60
C ARG A 36 44.13 -27.24 -3.04
N PRO A 37 45.08 -27.33 -3.98
CA PRO A 37 44.73 -27.14 -5.38
C PRO A 37 43.66 -28.19 -5.73
N PRO A 38 42.50 -27.77 -6.26
CA PRO A 38 41.46 -28.71 -6.63
C PRO A 38 42.02 -29.68 -7.68
N PRO A 39 41.64 -30.96 -7.62
CA PRO A 39 41.99 -31.92 -8.67
C PRO A 39 41.67 -31.34 -10.05
N PRO A 40 42.46 -31.61 -11.10
CA PRO A 40 42.23 -31.08 -12.45
C PRO A 40 40.80 -31.35 -12.96
N GLU A 41 40.21 -32.48 -12.58
CA GLU A 41 38.84 -32.88 -12.88
C GLU A 41 37.77 -32.03 -12.15
N MET A 42 38.08 -31.50 -10.97
CA MET A 42 37.19 -30.58 -10.26
C MET A 42 37.19 -29.16 -10.84
N LEU A 43 38.22 -28.76 -11.60
CA LEU A 43 38.25 -27.44 -12.23
C LEU A 43 37.26 -27.32 -13.40
N SER A 44 37.05 -28.39 -14.17
CA SER A 44 36.04 -28.43 -15.23
C SER A 44 34.63 -28.52 -14.64
N ILE A 45 34.43 -29.34 -13.61
CA ILE A 45 33.15 -29.43 -12.87
C ILE A 45 32.83 -28.08 -12.23
N ARG A 46 33.78 -27.41 -11.57
CA ARG A 46 33.57 -26.11 -10.92
C ARG A 46 33.28 -25.00 -11.93
N ARG A 47 33.90 -25.01 -13.11
CA ARG A 47 33.56 -24.07 -14.21
C ARG A 47 32.16 -24.30 -14.73
N ASN A 48 31.77 -25.54 -14.96
CA ASN A 48 30.44 -25.88 -15.47
C ASN A 48 29.36 -25.60 -14.42
N LEU A 49 29.58 -25.98 -13.15
CA LEU A 49 28.69 -25.63 -12.04
C LEU A 49 28.61 -24.11 -11.82
N SER A 50 29.70 -23.36 -12.02
CA SER A 50 29.66 -21.90 -11.91
C SER A 50 28.85 -21.26 -13.03
N LYS A 51 28.90 -21.81 -14.26
CA LYS A 51 28.09 -21.35 -15.38
C LYS A 51 26.62 -21.68 -15.17
N GLU A 52 26.27 -22.92 -14.85
CA GLU A 52 24.89 -23.32 -14.58
C GLU A 52 24.31 -22.56 -13.37
N ARG A 53 25.10 -22.31 -12.31
CA ARG A 53 24.67 -21.46 -11.20
C ARG A 53 24.50 -20.01 -11.61
N LEU A 54 25.37 -19.46 -12.44
CA LEU A 54 25.24 -18.08 -12.94
C LEU A 54 23.99 -17.94 -13.82
N GLU A 55 23.76 -18.88 -14.73
CA GLU A 55 22.57 -18.90 -15.58
C GLU A 55 21.29 -19.07 -14.75
N ALA A 56 21.30 -19.97 -13.76
CA ALA A 56 20.17 -20.13 -12.84
C ALA A 56 19.94 -18.90 -11.95
N LEU A 57 21.01 -18.22 -11.52
CA LEU A 57 20.90 -16.96 -10.76
C LEU A 57 20.41 -15.81 -11.64
N GLU A 58 20.86 -15.71 -12.90
CA GLU A 58 20.36 -14.73 -13.86
C GLU A 58 18.90 -14.99 -14.22
N GLU A 59 18.49 -16.25 -14.38
CA GLU A 59 17.11 -16.63 -14.64
C GLU A 59 16.22 -16.42 -13.39
N GLU A 60 16.73 -16.73 -12.19
CA GLU A 60 16.05 -16.45 -10.93
C GLU A 60 15.94 -14.93 -10.71
N GLU A 61 17.00 -14.16 -10.94
CA GLU A 61 17.01 -12.71 -10.82
C GLU A 61 16.07 -12.08 -11.83
N LYS A 62 16.07 -12.54 -13.09
CA LYS A 62 15.12 -12.11 -14.12
C LYS A 62 13.67 -12.47 -13.76
N SER A 63 13.43 -13.65 -13.19
CA SER A 63 12.10 -14.06 -12.72
C SER A 63 11.64 -13.25 -11.51
N ARG A 64 12.55 -12.92 -10.58
CA ARG A 64 12.32 -12.03 -9.43
C ARG A 64 12.10 -10.59 -9.86
N GLU A 65 12.79 -10.14 -10.91
CA GLU A 65 12.63 -8.80 -11.46
C GLU A 65 11.29 -8.65 -12.19
N ASP A 66 10.79 -9.71 -12.82
CA ASP A 66 9.48 -9.73 -13.50
C ASP A 66 8.31 -9.90 -12.51
N THR A 67 8.51 -10.61 -11.38
CA THR A 67 7.50 -10.72 -10.30
C THR A 67 7.52 -9.56 -9.30
N SER A 68 8.61 -8.79 -9.20
CA SER A 68 8.73 -7.69 -8.23
C SER A 68 8.23 -6.33 -8.73
N ARG A 69 7.97 -6.19 -10.04
CA ARG A 69 7.42 -4.94 -10.59
C ARG A 69 5.91 -4.92 -10.40
N PRO A 70 5.35 -3.98 -9.61
CA PRO A 70 3.91 -3.89 -9.44
C PRO A 70 3.25 -3.56 -10.78
N GLY A 71 2.62 -4.57 -11.38
CA GLY A 71 1.83 -4.39 -12.58
C GLY A 71 0.73 -3.35 -12.37
N ILE A 72 0.21 -2.79 -13.47
CA ILE A 72 -0.84 -1.77 -13.44
C ILE A 72 -2.05 -2.25 -12.63
N LEU A 73 -2.41 -3.54 -12.77
CA LEU A 73 -3.50 -4.15 -12.01
C LEU A 73 -3.21 -4.17 -10.50
N HIS A 74 -1.98 -4.46 -10.10
CA HIS A 74 -1.58 -4.40 -8.69
C HIS A 74 -1.67 -2.96 -8.18
N GLU A 75 -1.17 -1.96 -8.92
CA GLU A 75 -1.30 -0.56 -8.53
C GLU A 75 -2.77 -0.11 -8.45
N LEU A 76 -3.61 -0.57 -9.37
CA LEU A 76 -5.05 -0.31 -9.35
C LEU A 76 -5.69 -0.90 -8.08
N MET A 77 -5.46 -2.18 -7.79
CA MET A 77 -6.08 -2.84 -6.64
C MET A 77 -5.51 -2.38 -5.31
N ALA A 78 -4.20 -2.11 -5.23
CA ALA A 78 -3.53 -1.71 -4.01
C ALA A 78 -3.60 -0.20 -3.74
N ASN A 79 -3.89 0.61 -4.76
CA ASN A 79 -3.91 2.07 -4.63
C ASN A 79 -5.21 2.71 -5.13
N SER A 80 -5.31 2.96 -6.44
CA SER A 80 -6.30 3.90 -7.00
C SER A 80 -7.73 3.35 -7.09
N GLY A 81 -7.91 2.03 -7.03
CA GLY A 81 -9.20 1.34 -7.17
C GLY A 81 -10.05 1.31 -5.90
N HIS A 82 -9.49 1.65 -4.73
CA HIS A 82 -10.22 1.63 -3.45
C HIS A 82 -11.40 2.61 -3.48
N PHE A 83 -11.14 3.88 -3.78
CA PHE A 83 -12.18 4.91 -3.80
C PHE A 83 -13.27 4.61 -4.86
N PRO A 84 -12.95 4.39 -6.14
CA PRO A 84 -13.95 4.02 -7.15
C PRO A 84 -14.78 2.82 -6.75
N THR A 85 -14.17 1.75 -6.22
CA THR A 85 -14.91 0.55 -5.79
C THR A 85 -16.00 0.91 -4.78
N PHE A 86 -15.62 1.56 -3.68
CA PHE A 86 -16.57 1.86 -2.60
C PHE A 86 -17.56 2.96 -2.99
N ALA A 87 -17.14 3.96 -3.77
CA ALA A 87 -18.02 4.98 -4.32
C ALA A 87 -19.06 4.39 -5.30
N SER A 88 -18.66 3.40 -6.10
CA SER A 88 -19.58 2.66 -6.97
C SER A 88 -20.64 1.92 -6.17
N LEU A 89 -20.22 1.21 -5.13
CA LEU A 89 -21.13 0.51 -4.22
C LEU A 89 -22.09 1.51 -3.56
N LEU A 90 -21.59 2.64 -3.08
CA LEU A 90 -22.39 3.71 -2.51
C LEU A 90 -23.49 4.16 -3.50
N LYS A 91 -23.11 4.52 -4.73
CA LYS A 91 -24.06 5.04 -5.73
C LYS A 91 -25.06 3.99 -6.19
N ILE A 92 -24.63 2.75 -6.40
CA ILE A 92 -25.52 1.64 -6.75
C ILE A 92 -26.60 1.44 -5.68
N ASN A 93 -26.25 1.60 -4.39
CA ASN A 93 -27.19 1.48 -3.28
C ASN A 93 -28.11 2.70 -3.10
N LEU A 94 -27.76 3.86 -3.65
CA LEU A 94 -28.59 5.08 -3.59
C LEU A 94 -29.55 5.21 -4.77
N THR A 95 -29.15 4.74 -5.96
CA THR A 95 -29.93 4.91 -7.19
C THR A 95 -30.39 3.57 -7.76
N SER A 96 -29.52 2.89 -8.51
CA SER A 96 -29.63 1.53 -9.03
C SER A 96 -28.41 1.23 -9.90
N LEU A 97 -28.16 -0.06 -10.20
CA LEU A 97 -27.05 -0.45 -11.07
C LEU A 97 -27.18 0.09 -12.51
N SER A 98 -28.41 0.14 -13.05
CA SER A 98 -28.66 0.63 -14.41
C SER A 98 -28.37 2.13 -14.54
N TRP A 99 -28.82 2.92 -13.56
CA TRP A 99 -28.57 4.36 -13.54
C TRP A 99 -27.07 4.65 -13.36
N TYR A 100 -26.40 3.91 -12.47
CA TYR A 100 -24.96 4.00 -12.26
C TYR A 100 -24.16 3.81 -13.56
N GLY A 101 -24.50 2.80 -14.36
CA GLY A 101 -23.81 2.50 -15.62
C GLY A 101 -24.05 3.52 -16.74
N SER A 102 -25.13 4.29 -16.67
CA SER A 102 -25.44 5.35 -17.64
C SER A 102 -24.81 6.71 -17.32
N ASP A 103 -24.33 6.90 -16.09
CA ASP A 103 -23.73 8.15 -15.65
C ASP A 103 -22.25 8.23 -16.05
N ILE A 104 -21.96 9.16 -16.96
CA ILE A 104 -20.62 9.39 -17.51
C ILE A 104 -19.59 9.78 -16.44
N THR A 105 -20.03 10.45 -15.37
CA THR A 105 -19.14 10.88 -14.28
C THR A 105 -18.69 9.67 -13.45
N ASN A 106 -19.51 8.63 -13.33
CA ASN A 106 -19.12 7.36 -12.71
C ASN A 106 -18.12 6.59 -13.58
N LEU A 107 -18.28 6.60 -14.91
CA LEU A 107 -17.28 6.03 -15.82
C LEU A 107 -15.95 6.79 -15.75
N ALA A 108 -16.00 8.12 -15.68
CA ALA A 108 -14.80 8.96 -15.54
C ALA A 108 -14.02 8.65 -14.25
N LEU A 109 -14.70 8.27 -13.16
CA LEU A 109 -14.07 7.86 -11.91
C LEU A 109 -13.16 6.64 -12.10
N TRP A 110 -13.67 5.59 -12.77
CA TRP A 110 -12.89 4.38 -13.06
C TRP A 110 -11.78 4.60 -14.09
N VAL A 111 -12.05 5.38 -15.13
CA VAL A 111 -11.03 5.77 -16.11
C VAL A 111 -9.90 6.54 -15.44
N GLY A 112 -10.23 7.49 -14.55
CA GLY A 112 -9.26 8.23 -13.76
C GLY A 112 -8.39 7.32 -12.90
N ALA A 113 -8.99 6.34 -12.23
CA ALA A 113 -8.27 5.42 -11.37
C ALA A 113 -7.33 4.49 -12.16
N PHE A 114 -7.77 4.04 -13.34
CA PHE A 114 -6.92 3.27 -14.26
C PHE A 114 -5.73 4.09 -14.75
N LEU A 115 -5.96 5.33 -15.20
CA LEU A 115 -4.89 6.22 -15.68
C LEU A 115 -3.91 6.59 -14.56
N GLN A 116 -4.40 6.80 -13.34
CA GLN A 116 -3.56 6.97 -12.16
C GLN A 116 -2.68 5.73 -11.89
N ALA A 117 -3.26 4.53 -11.91
CA ALA A 117 -2.51 3.28 -11.72
C ALA A 117 -1.46 3.08 -12.82
N TRP A 118 -1.83 3.34 -14.07
CA TRP A 118 -0.93 3.29 -15.21
C TRP A 118 0.26 4.21 -15.02
N PHE A 119 0.00 5.50 -14.71
CA PHE A 119 1.04 6.50 -14.51
C PHE A 119 2.00 6.11 -13.37
N LEU A 120 1.47 5.76 -12.20
CA LEU A 120 2.28 5.41 -11.03
C LEU A 120 3.10 4.13 -11.28
N SER A 121 2.51 3.10 -11.89
CA SER A 121 3.22 1.86 -12.24
C SER A 121 4.34 2.12 -13.25
N LEU A 122 4.10 2.93 -14.28
CA LEU A 122 5.10 3.27 -15.29
C LEU A 122 6.29 4.03 -14.69
N TRP A 123 6.04 4.99 -13.80
CA TRP A 123 7.12 5.76 -13.14
C TRP A 123 7.93 4.92 -12.17
N LYS A 124 7.28 4.04 -11.40
CA LYS A 124 7.96 3.07 -10.53
C LYS A 124 8.86 2.13 -11.35
N ARG A 125 8.36 1.61 -12.47
CA ARG A 125 9.11 0.70 -13.36
C ARG A 125 10.39 1.32 -13.92
N HIS A 126 10.38 2.62 -14.22
CA HIS A 126 11.56 3.33 -14.73
C HIS A 126 12.50 3.83 -13.63
N GLY A 127 12.24 3.55 -12.35
CA GLY A 127 13.01 4.11 -11.24
C GLY A 127 12.91 5.64 -11.14
N ARG A 128 11.88 6.25 -11.76
CA ARG A 128 11.68 7.71 -11.83
C ARG A 128 10.67 8.22 -10.80
N ILE A 129 10.20 7.37 -9.90
CA ILE A 129 9.27 7.78 -8.85
C ILE A 129 10.02 8.69 -7.87
N SER A 130 9.51 9.89 -7.71
CA SER A 130 9.97 10.89 -6.75
C SER A 130 8.80 11.25 -5.84
N GLY A 131 9.06 11.94 -4.73
CA GLY A 131 7.97 12.40 -3.87
C GLY A 131 6.95 13.26 -4.62
N VAL A 132 7.41 14.10 -5.56
CA VAL A 132 6.54 14.96 -6.37
C VAL A 132 5.70 14.15 -7.35
N SER A 133 6.31 13.20 -8.09
CA SER A 133 5.55 12.39 -9.04
C SER A 133 4.59 11.41 -8.35
N ALA A 134 4.92 10.93 -7.15
CA ALA A 134 3.99 10.17 -6.31
C ALA A 134 2.78 11.02 -5.88
N PHE A 135 3.02 12.24 -5.41
CA PHE A 135 1.94 13.16 -5.03
C PHE A 135 1.03 13.49 -6.23
N LEU A 136 1.62 13.97 -7.33
CA LEU A 136 0.86 14.37 -8.52
C LEU A 136 0.16 13.18 -9.17
N GLY A 137 0.77 11.99 -9.17
CA GLY A 137 0.15 10.78 -9.68
C GLY A 137 -1.17 10.46 -8.96
N ASN A 138 -1.25 10.68 -7.65
CA ASN A 138 -2.49 10.50 -6.88
C ASN A 138 -3.57 11.56 -7.16
N LEU A 139 -3.23 12.66 -7.84
CA LEU A 139 -4.20 13.67 -8.24
C LEU A 139 -4.79 13.42 -9.64
N ILE A 140 -4.27 12.46 -10.40
CA ILE A 140 -4.77 12.15 -11.75
C ILE A 140 -6.25 11.77 -11.71
N SER A 141 -6.63 10.83 -10.84
CA SER A 141 -8.02 10.38 -10.76
C SER A 141 -9.00 11.46 -10.30
N PRO A 142 -8.77 12.22 -9.21
CA PRO A 142 -9.69 13.29 -8.82
C PRO A 142 -9.74 14.45 -9.83
N LEU A 143 -8.65 14.73 -10.56
CA LEU A 143 -8.67 15.71 -11.64
C LEU A 143 -9.57 15.26 -12.79
N ILE A 144 -9.44 14.02 -13.24
CA ILE A 144 -10.27 13.47 -14.33
C ILE A 144 -11.75 13.44 -13.92
N TYR A 145 -12.04 12.93 -12.72
CA TYR A 145 -13.39 12.88 -12.17
C TYR A 145 -14.00 14.29 -12.06
N SER A 146 -13.24 15.25 -11.53
CA SER A 146 -13.73 16.63 -11.37
C SER A 146 -13.91 17.38 -12.67
N SER A 147 -13.03 17.14 -13.64
CA SER A 147 -13.14 17.73 -14.97
C SER A 147 -14.40 17.20 -15.67
N SER A 148 -14.65 15.89 -15.59
CA SER A 148 -15.87 15.29 -16.12
C SER A 148 -17.12 15.86 -15.43
N GLY A 149 -17.15 15.84 -14.09
CA GLY A 149 -18.28 16.38 -13.33
C GLY A 149 -18.55 17.86 -13.63
N PHE A 150 -17.50 18.68 -13.71
CA PHE A 150 -17.66 20.10 -14.06
C PHE A 150 -18.20 20.30 -15.49
N ILE A 151 -17.78 19.48 -16.46
CA ILE A 151 -18.27 19.57 -17.85
C ILE A 151 -19.77 19.28 -17.92
N PHE A 152 -20.26 18.26 -17.19
CA PHE A 152 -21.65 17.80 -17.29
C PHE A 152 -22.60 18.49 -16.31
N GLU A 153 -22.12 18.92 -15.14
CA GLU A 153 -22.96 19.46 -14.07
C GLU A 153 -22.59 20.89 -13.65
N GLY A 154 -21.43 21.39 -14.08
CA GLY A 154 -20.92 22.71 -13.74
C GLY A 154 -20.34 22.82 -12.33
N SER A 155 -20.32 24.04 -11.80
CA SER A 155 -19.77 24.36 -10.47
C SER A 155 -20.41 23.59 -9.30
N PRO A 156 -21.72 23.26 -9.29
CA PRO A 156 -22.34 22.48 -8.21
C PRO A 156 -21.68 21.12 -7.95
N PHE A 157 -21.01 20.55 -8.95
CA PHE A 157 -20.27 19.29 -8.78
C PHE A 157 -19.26 19.35 -7.63
N PHE A 158 -18.54 20.47 -7.46
CA PHE A 158 -17.54 20.63 -6.40
C PHE A 158 -18.16 20.73 -4.99
N GLN A 159 -19.46 20.98 -4.90
CA GLN A 159 -20.19 20.98 -3.63
C GLN A 159 -20.69 19.59 -3.27
N ARG A 160 -20.54 18.60 -4.18
CA ARG A 160 -20.92 17.23 -3.88
C ARG A 160 -20.02 16.65 -2.82
N SER A 161 -20.69 16.09 -1.83
CA SER A 161 -20.17 15.42 -0.68
C SER A 161 -19.11 14.37 -1.04
N GLU A 162 -19.40 13.53 -2.05
CA GLU A 162 -18.47 12.53 -2.60
C GLU A 162 -17.19 13.15 -3.20
N SER A 163 -17.32 14.24 -3.96
CA SER A 163 -16.18 14.91 -4.61
C SER A 163 -15.20 15.43 -3.56
N LEU A 164 -15.70 16.04 -2.49
CA LEU A 164 -14.89 16.54 -1.38
C LEU A 164 -14.15 15.40 -0.67
N VAL A 165 -14.83 14.28 -0.39
CA VAL A 165 -14.19 13.09 0.20
C VAL A 165 -13.11 12.54 -0.73
N PHE A 166 -13.37 12.50 -2.03
CA PHE A 166 -12.41 11.98 -2.99
C PHE A 166 -11.12 12.81 -3.05
N TRP A 167 -11.26 14.14 -3.10
CA TRP A 167 -10.13 15.06 -3.04
C TRP A 167 -9.35 14.92 -1.74
N GLY A 168 -10.04 14.89 -0.59
CA GLY A 168 -9.40 14.71 0.71
C GLY A 168 -8.61 13.39 0.79
N TYR A 169 -9.22 12.28 0.37
CA TYR A 169 -8.57 10.98 0.32
C TYR A 169 -7.33 10.98 -0.57
N SER A 170 -7.45 11.52 -1.79
CA SER A 170 -6.35 11.55 -2.77
C SER A 170 -5.19 12.42 -2.30
N LEU A 171 -5.47 13.56 -1.66
CA LEU A 171 -4.44 14.43 -1.08
C LEU A 171 -3.69 13.76 0.07
N ILE A 172 -4.41 13.10 0.98
CA ILE A 172 -3.80 12.40 2.13
C ILE A 172 -2.92 11.25 1.65
N ILE A 173 -3.44 10.38 0.77
CA ILE A 173 -2.66 9.25 0.22
C ILE A 173 -1.47 9.75 -0.59
N GLY A 174 -1.68 10.76 -1.44
CA GLY A 174 -0.61 11.38 -2.22
C GLY A 174 0.51 11.93 -1.33
N LEU A 175 0.16 12.61 -0.23
CA LEU A 175 1.13 13.15 0.72
C LEU A 175 1.89 12.04 1.45
N LEU A 176 1.19 11.01 1.94
CA LEU A 176 1.81 9.86 2.61
C LEU A 176 2.81 9.18 1.68
N GLN A 177 2.42 8.88 0.44
CA GLN A 177 3.30 8.25 -0.54
C GLN A 177 4.46 9.17 -0.93
N ALA A 178 4.25 10.47 -1.04
CA ALA A 178 5.31 11.44 -1.33
C ALA A 178 6.37 11.48 -0.23
N ILE A 179 5.96 11.42 1.04
CA ILE A 179 6.87 11.38 2.18
C ILE A 179 7.58 10.01 2.24
N GLN A 180 6.87 8.91 1.98
CA GLN A 180 7.46 7.57 1.95
C GLN A 180 8.63 7.49 0.95
N VAL A 181 8.48 8.05 -0.26
CA VAL A 181 9.56 8.03 -1.26
C VAL A 181 10.81 8.80 -0.80
N LYS A 182 10.65 9.80 0.08
CA LYS A 182 11.78 10.59 0.61
C LYS A 182 12.46 9.94 1.82
N LEU A 183 11.77 9.08 2.56
CA LEU A 183 12.30 8.46 3.76
C LEU A 183 12.82 7.06 3.43
N ALA A 184 14.05 6.76 3.81
CA ALA A 184 14.60 5.41 3.75
C ALA A 184 14.42 4.67 5.09
N GLY A 185 14.34 3.34 5.04
CA GLY A 185 14.39 2.47 6.22
C GLY A 185 13.14 2.53 7.11
N GLN A 186 13.32 2.41 8.42
CA GLN A 186 12.25 2.15 9.40
C GLN A 186 11.09 3.16 9.40
N ARG A 187 11.33 4.42 9.00
CA ARG A 187 10.29 5.46 8.96
C ARG A 187 9.23 5.19 7.87
N THR A 188 9.57 4.42 6.85
CA THR A 188 8.61 3.98 5.83
C THR A 188 7.54 3.06 6.41
N GLY A 189 7.90 2.23 7.41
CA GLY A 189 6.95 1.35 8.10
C GLY A 189 5.79 2.13 8.74
N ILE A 190 6.09 3.20 9.47
CA ILE A 190 5.07 4.04 10.13
C ILE A 190 4.15 4.71 9.10
N LEU A 191 4.71 5.21 8.00
CA LEU A 191 3.88 5.82 6.95
C LEU A 191 3.02 4.80 6.22
N ASN A 192 3.53 3.58 6.00
CA ASN A 192 2.74 2.47 5.46
C ASN A 192 1.58 2.11 6.39
N PHE A 193 1.80 2.16 7.72
CA PHE A 193 0.75 1.96 8.71
C PHE A 193 -0.36 3.02 8.61
N PHE A 194 0.01 4.31 8.54
CA PHE A 194 -0.98 5.38 8.36
C PHE A 194 -1.73 5.28 7.03
N GLU A 195 -1.05 4.90 5.95
CA GLU A 195 -1.68 4.69 4.64
C GLU A 195 -2.77 3.62 4.72
N VAL A 196 -2.50 2.50 5.39
CA VAL A 196 -3.50 1.44 5.62
C VAL A 196 -4.69 1.97 6.40
N ILE A 197 -4.47 2.73 7.48
CA ILE A 197 -5.56 3.31 8.27
C ILE A 197 -6.44 4.20 7.38
N VAL A 198 -5.86 5.08 6.58
CA VAL A 198 -6.61 5.97 5.69
C VAL A 198 -7.42 5.17 4.66
N ARG A 199 -6.82 4.12 4.07
CA ARG A 199 -7.50 3.25 3.10
C ARG A 199 -8.72 2.54 3.68
N VAL A 200 -8.61 2.05 4.92
CA VAL A 200 -9.72 1.34 5.56
C VAL A 200 -10.75 2.30 6.15
N ALA A 201 -10.32 3.45 6.68
CA ALA A 201 -11.20 4.51 7.17
C ALA A 201 -12.12 5.09 6.07
N LEU A 202 -11.75 4.90 4.80
CA LEU A 202 -12.61 5.25 3.68
C LEU A 202 -13.99 4.55 3.73
N ILE A 203 -14.06 3.31 4.22
CA ILE A 203 -15.31 2.54 4.31
C ILE A 203 -16.34 3.22 5.23
N PRO A 204 -16.05 3.47 6.52
CA PRO A 204 -17.00 4.16 7.40
C PRO A 204 -17.28 5.59 6.93
N VAL A 205 -16.31 6.28 6.33
CA VAL A 205 -16.55 7.63 5.76
C VAL A 205 -17.59 7.59 4.64
N LEU A 206 -17.47 6.65 3.71
CA LEU A 206 -18.46 6.49 2.62
C LEU A 206 -19.80 5.98 3.14
N TYR A 207 -19.81 5.20 4.22
CA TYR A 207 -21.07 4.84 4.89
C TYR A 207 -21.76 6.06 5.51
N VAL A 208 -21.03 6.94 6.20
CA VAL A 208 -21.62 8.19 6.71
C VAL A 208 -22.15 9.05 5.56
N LEU A 209 -21.39 9.10 4.46
CA LEU A 209 -21.82 9.79 3.25
C LEU A 209 -23.13 9.21 2.69
N TYR A 210 -23.31 7.89 2.70
CA TYR A 210 -24.57 7.24 2.35
C TYR A 210 -25.74 7.77 3.17
N GLY A 211 -25.58 7.84 4.50
CA GLY A 211 -26.61 8.36 5.40
C GLY A 211 -26.96 9.82 5.09
N LEU A 212 -25.94 10.66 4.90
CA LEU A 212 -26.12 12.07 4.56
C LEU A 212 -26.84 12.27 3.22
N GLU A 213 -26.45 11.56 2.17
CA GLU A 213 -27.10 11.65 0.86
C GLU A 213 -28.54 11.12 0.91
N LYS A 214 -28.78 10.02 1.64
CA LYS A 214 -30.12 9.45 1.82
C LYS A 214 -31.08 10.40 2.54
N GLU A 215 -30.58 11.19 3.49
CA GLU A 215 -31.36 12.20 4.21
C GLU A 215 -31.36 13.58 3.54
N ASN A 216 -30.68 13.72 2.38
CA ASN A 216 -30.48 14.99 1.69
C ASN A 216 -29.89 16.10 2.59
N LYS A 217 -28.97 15.71 3.49
CA LYS A 217 -28.26 16.62 4.40
C LYS A 217 -26.95 17.08 3.75
N ASN A 218 -26.64 18.38 3.90
CA ASN A 218 -25.33 18.92 3.51
C ASN A 218 -24.22 18.35 4.40
N ILE A 219 -23.01 18.13 3.85
CA ILE A 219 -21.84 17.83 4.69
C ILE A 219 -21.55 19.03 5.59
N THR A 220 -21.84 18.85 6.86
CA THR A 220 -21.32 19.68 7.95
C THR A 220 -20.63 18.75 8.95
N LEU A 221 -19.69 19.28 9.72
CA LEU A 221 -19.02 18.48 10.75
C LEU A 221 -20.03 17.90 11.76
N SER A 222 -21.05 18.69 12.12
CA SER A 222 -22.13 18.26 13.01
C SER A 222 -22.97 17.14 12.40
N ALA A 223 -23.38 17.26 11.13
CA ALA A 223 -24.16 16.21 10.46
C ALA A 223 -23.33 14.92 10.31
N PHE A 224 -22.04 15.04 9.98
CA PHE A 224 -21.14 13.90 9.95
C PHE A 224 -21.05 13.21 11.31
N GLN A 225 -20.86 13.97 12.39
CA GLN A 225 -20.80 13.44 13.76
C GLN A 225 -22.11 12.78 14.18
N GLU A 226 -23.25 13.37 13.82
CA GLU A 226 -24.58 12.84 14.12
C GLU A 226 -24.79 11.48 13.45
N VAL A 227 -24.59 11.39 12.13
CA VAL A 227 -24.75 10.14 11.36
C VAL A 227 -23.72 9.09 11.80
N PHE A 228 -22.49 9.51 12.10
CA PHE A 228 -21.48 8.59 12.63
C PHE A 228 -21.82 8.10 14.04
N ALA A 229 -22.38 8.94 14.91
CA ALA A 229 -22.84 8.51 16.22
C ALA A 229 -24.03 7.54 16.11
N GLU A 230 -24.94 7.77 15.16
CA GLU A 230 -26.04 6.86 14.87
C GLU A 230 -25.56 5.51 14.31
N LEU A 231 -24.57 5.52 13.43
CA LEU A 231 -23.88 4.31 12.95
C LEU A 231 -23.39 3.44 14.11
N LEU A 232 -22.78 4.06 15.11
CA LEU A 232 -22.26 3.36 16.29
C LEU A 232 -23.33 2.91 17.29
N LYS A 233 -24.57 3.41 17.19
CA LYS A 233 -25.69 2.92 18.02
C LYS A 233 -26.21 1.56 17.55
N ASN A 234 -26.06 1.24 16.26
CA ASN A 234 -26.44 -0.08 15.75
C ASN A 234 -25.32 -1.09 16.04
N PRO A 235 -25.57 -2.15 16.85
CA PRO A 235 -24.51 -3.07 17.28
C PRO A 235 -23.78 -3.77 16.13
N ILE A 236 -24.48 -4.08 15.04
CA ILE A 236 -23.89 -4.75 13.88
C ILE A 236 -22.95 -3.80 13.14
N GLN A 237 -23.37 -2.55 12.95
CA GLN A 237 -22.55 -1.55 12.26
C GLN A 237 -21.35 -1.12 13.12
N ALA A 238 -21.56 -0.93 14.42
CA ALA A 238 -20.48 -0.67 15.38
C ALA A 238 -19.42 -1.77 15.34
N TYR A 239 -19.85 -3.04 15.43
CA TYR A 239 -18.96 -4.19 15.30
C TYR A 239 -18.15 -4.19 14.00
N LEU A 240 -18.77 -3.85 12.86
CA LEU A 240 -18.06 -3.77 11.58
C LEU A 240 -17.00 -2.66 11.57
N VAL A 241 -17.33 -1.48 12.08
CA VAL A 241 -16.37 -0.36 12.19
C VAL A 241 -15.20 -0.73 13.09
N GLU A 242 -15.48 -1.32 14.26
CA GLU A 242 -14.47 -1.80 15.19
C GLU A 242 -13.58 -2.89 14.57
N ALA A 243 -14.18 -3.85 13.88
CA ALA A 243 -13.47 -4.91 13.17
C ALA A 243 -12.54 -4.32 12.09
N PHE A 244 -13.01 -3.34 11.31
CA PHE A 244 -12.18 -2.66 10.32
C PHE A 244 -11.01 -1.91 10.95
N ILE A 245 -11.23 -1.22 12.08
CA ILE A 245 -10.15 -0.55 12.82
C ILE A 245 -9.10 -1.57 13.29
N VAL A 246 -9.53 -2.66 13.93
CA VAL A 246 -8.63 -3.71 14.41
C VAL A 246 -7.85 -4.34 13.25
N LEU A 247 -8.52 -4.69 12.15
CA LEU A 247 -7.87 -5.25 10.96
C LEU A 247 -6.86 -4.27 10.34
N SER A 248 -7.17 -2.97 10.33
CA SER A 248 -6.25 -1.93 9.85
C SER A 248 -4.98 -1.86 10.68
N VAL A 249 -5.13 -1.89 12.00
CA VAL A 249 -4.01 -1.85 12.94
C VAL A 249 -3.15 -3.10 12.78
N LEU A 250 -3.76 -4.29 12.75
CA LEU A 250 -3.04 -5.55 12.58
C LEU A 250 -2.30 -5.61 11.24
N TYR A 251 -2.97 -5.23 10.14
CA TYR A 251 -2.37 -5.23 8.80
C TYR A 251 -1.25 -4.20 8.69
N GLY A 252 -1.45 -3.00 9.24
CA GLY A 252 -0.43 -1.96 9.28
C GLY A 252 0.80 -2.37 10.10
N LEU A 253 0.60 -2.95 11.29
CA LEU A 253 1.69 -3.46 12.14
C LEU A 253 2.48 -4.56 11.44
N ASN A 254 1.80 -5.50 10.78
CA ASN A 254 2.45 -6.54 10.00
C ASN A 254 3.34 -5.96 8.89
N ARG A 255 2.91 -4.87 8.24
CA ARG A 255 3.75 -4.16 7.26
C ARG A 255 4.99 -3.54 7.90
N VAL A 256 4.85 -2.89 9.06
CA VAL A 256 5.99 -2.30 9.78
C VAL A 256 7.02 -3.36 10.14
N LEU A 257 6.58 -4.50 10.69
CA LEU A 257 7.45 -5.61 11.07
C LEU A 257 8.19 -6.19 9.87
N LYS A 258 7.51 -6.39 8.73
CA LYS A 258 8.15 -6.87 7.49
C LYS A 258 9.23 -5.93 6.98
N THR A 259 9.00 -4.61 7.04
CA THR A 259 10.00 -3.62 6.63
C THR A 259 11.24 -3.68 7.53
N GLN A 260 11.09 -3.96 8.83
CA GLN A 260 12.22 -4.09 9.75
C GLN A 260 13.06 -5.36 9.50
N THR A 261 12.44 -6.46 9.07
CA THR A 261 13.17 -7.70 8.78
C THR A 261 13.97 -7.68 7.48
N GLN A 262 13.70 -6.72 6.59
CA GLN A 262 14.34 -6.61 5.28
C GLN A 262 15.44 -5.54 5.21
N SER A 263 15.57 -4.72 6.26
CA SER A 263 16.60 -3.69 6.41
C SER A 263 17.77 -4.18 7.27
#